data_AF-A0A4Z1HJE2-F1
#
_entry.id   AF-A0A4Z1HJE2-F1
#
_cell.length_a   1.000
_cell.length_b   1.000
_cell.length_c   1.000
_cell.angle_alpha   90.00
_cell.angle_beta   90.00
_cell.angle_gamma   90.00
#
_symmetry.space_group_name_H-M   'P 1'
#
loop_
_entity.id
_entity.type
_entity.pdbx_description
1 polymer ?
#
loop_
_entity_poly.entity_id
_entity_poly.type
_entity_poly.pdbx_seq_one_letter_code
_entity_poly.pdbx_strand_id
1 'polypeptide(L)'
;MITTQIEIKASPEIVRKVLLDFPKIGEWHTGFVKSITPLDTNDPLAVGKKLHCVMKDFEFDSVITENSPNKFAWQGPPVMTVSGLHSFLFEPSKSNAGGTIFTQMEEYSGGISFLLQPWLLGKSIKGQFELGLEIDRDPYKAAE
;
A
#
# COMPACT_ATOMS: atom_id res chain seq x y z
N MET A 1 -1.05 -7.59 -12.95
CA MET A 1 -1.59 -7.27 -11.62
C MET A 1 -0.93 -8.18 -10.60
N ILE A 2 -0.44 -7.60 -9.51
CA ILE A 2 0.02 -8.34 -8.33
C ILE A 2 -0.99 -8.08 -7.23
N THR A 3 -1.39 -9.11 -6.49
CA THR A 3 -2.33 -8.99 -5.37
C THR A 3 -1.89 -9.90 -4.24
N THR A 4 -2.07 -9.41 -3.02
CA THR A 4 -1.74 -10.11 -1.78
C THR A 4 -2.77 -9.74 -0.71
N GLN A 5 -3.09 -10.69 0.16
CA GLN A 5 -4.19 -10.57 1.10
C GLN A 5 -3.83 -11.21 2.44
N ILE A 6 -4.23 -10.57 3.53
CA ILE A 6 -4.14 -11.11 4.90
C ILE A 6 -5.42 -10.84 5.69
N GLU A 7 -5.60 -11.63 6.75
CA GLU A 7 -6.63 -11.43 7.77
C GLU A 7 -6.01 -10.72 8.97
N ILE A 8 -6.59 -9.59 9.36
CA ILE A 8 -6.15 -8.78 10.50
C ILE A 8 -7.25 -8.79 11.55
N LYS A 9 -6.87 -9.04 12.81
CA LYS A 9 -7.80 -9.09 13.95
C LYS A 9 -8.17 -7.69 14.49
N ALA A 10 -8.45 -6.75 13.60
CA ALA A 10 -8.90 -5.40 13.93
C ALA A 10 -9.94 -4.95 12.88
N SER A 11 -10.74 -3.94 13.20
CA SER A 11 -11.77 -3.45 12.27
C SER A 11 -11.15 -2.69 11.08
N PRO A 12 -11.85 -2.59 9.93
CA PRO A 12 -11.32 -1.90 8.75
C PRO A 12 -10.91 -0.46 9.04
N GLU A 13 -11.66 0.22 9.91
CA GLU A 13 -11.37 1.59 10.33
C GLU A 13 -10.04 1.69 11.09
N ILE A 14 -9.75 0.73 11.97
CA ILE A 14 -8.48 0.69 12.73
C ILE A 14 -7.31 0.42 11.80
N VAL A 15 -7.43 -0.61 10.94
CA VAL A 15 -6.37 -0.96 9.98
C VAL A 15 -6.06 0.22 9.07
N ARG A 16 -7.10 0.87 8.53
CA ARG A 16 -6.95 2.06 7.70
C ARG A 16 -6.29 3.22 8.45
N LYS A 17 -6.69 3.45 9.71
CA LYS A 17 -6.08 4.50 10.53
C LYS A 17 -4.58 4.26 10.71
N VAL A 18 -4.17 3.03 11.03
CA VAL A 18 -2.75 2.66 11.21
C VAL A 18 -1.98 2.78 9.90
N LEU A 19 -2.53 2.28 8.78
CA LEU A 19 -1.87 2.36 7.47
C LEU A 19 -1.60 3.80 7.04
N LEU A 20 -2.56 4.70 7.26
CA LEU A 20 -2.47 6.10 6.85
C LEU A 20 -1.73 7.00 7.84
N ASP A 21 -1.32 6.47 8.99
CA ASP A 21 -0.45 7.17 9.95
C ASP A 21 1.02 7.03 9.52
N PHE A 22 1.37 7.69 8.42
CA PHE A 22 2.69 7.57 7.79
C PHE A 22 3.88 7.87 8.71
N PRO A 23 3.83 8.87 9.63
CA PRO A 23 4.91 9.08 10.60
C PRO A 23 5.23 7.86 11.46
N LYS A 24 4.24 6.98 11.68
CA LYS A 24 4.36 5.76 12.47
C LYS A 24 4.67 4.51 11.66
N ILE A 25 4.89 4.61 10.34
CA ILE A 25 5.13 3.44 9.49
C ILE A 25 6.28 2.56 9.99
N GLY A 26 7.32 3.17 10.58
CA GLY A 26 8.46 2.46 11.15
C GLY A 26 8.16 1.62 12.40
N GLU A 27 7.01 1.83 13.05
CA GLU A 27 6.58 1.04 14.21
C GLU A 27 6.07 -0.35 13.80
N TRP A 28 5.49 -0.46 12.60
CA TRP A 28 4.86 -1.68 12.11
C TRP A 28 5.46 -2.23 10.81
N HIS A 29 6.29 -1.46 10.09
CA HIS A 29 6.97 -1.89 8.88
C HIS A 29 8.44 -1.50 8.87
N THR A 30 9.32 -2.49 8.70
CA THR A 30 10.78 -2.28 8.68
C THR A 30 11.43 -2.65 7.35
N GLY A 31 10.61 -3.11 6.39
CA GLY A 31 11.07 -3.68 5.13
C GLY A 31 11.33 -2.65 4.05
N PHE A 32 10.52 -2.76 2.99
CA PHE A 32 10.74 -2.11 1.70
C PHE A 32 10.39 -0.61 1.68
N VAL A 33 9.35 -0.20 2.40
CA VAL A 33 8.94 1.21 2.52
C VAL A 33 9.68 1.81 3.70
N LYS A 34 10.41 2.91 3.48
CA LYS A 34 11.16 3.62 4.53
C LYS A 34 10.37 4.80 5.09
N SER A 35 9.74 5.58 4.22
CA SER A 35 8.86 6.66 4.65
C SER A 35 7.86 7.02 3.55
N ILE A 36 6.72 7.55 3.97
CA ILE A 36 5.73 8.18 3.10
C ILE A 36 5.45 9.56 3.71
N THR A 37 5.48 10.62 2.91
CA THR A 37 5.30 11.98 3.41
C THR A 37 4.38 12.76 2.49
N PRO A 38 3.23 13.28 2.97
CA PRO A 38 2.40 14.17 2.19
C PRO A 38 3.17 15.44 1.82
N LEU A 39 3.08 15.84 0.55
CA LEU A 39 3.74 17.06 0.06
C LEU A 39 2.88 18.31 0.24
N ASP A 40 1.59 18.14 0.53
CA ASP A 40 0.66 19.22 0.85
C ASP A 40 0.28 19.15 2.33
N THR A 41 0.14 20.31 2.97
CA THR A 41 -0.26 20.42 4.38
C THR A 41 -1.76 20.64 4.56
N ASN A 42 -2.47 21.08 3.52
CA ASN A 42 -3.91 21.31 3.55
C ASN A 42 -4.65 20.13 2.92
N ASP A 43 -5.36 19.38 3.77
CA ASP A 43 -6.00 18.10 3.41
C ASP A 43 -5.02 17.14 2.69
N PRO A 44 -3.96 16.70 3.41
CA PRO A 44 -2.81 15.99 2.82
C PRO A 44 -3.17 14.70 2.08
N LEU A 45 -4.33 14.11 2.37
CA LEU A 45 -4.78 12.84 1.82
C LEU A 45 -5.90 13.00 0.78
N ALA A 46 -6.20 14.22 0.32
CA ALA A 46 -7.19 14.45 -0.73
C ALA A 46 -6.76 13.84 -2.07
N VAL A 47 -7.75 13.44 -2.87
CA VAL A 47 -7.52 12.97 -4.24
C VAL A 47 -6.83 14.07 -5.07
N GLY A 48 -5.82 13.68 -5.84
CA GLY A 48 -4.98 14.57 -6.63
C GLY A 48 -3.78 15.16 -5.88
N LYS A 49 -3.71 15.01 -4.55
CA LYS A 49 -2.52 15.40 -3.77
C LYS A 49 -1.39 14.39 -3.95
N LYS A 50 -0.17 14.83 -3.62
CA LYS A 50 1.04 14.03 -3.79
C LYS A 50 1.60 13.51 -2.48
N LEU A 51 2.15 12.31 -2.53
CA LEU A 51 2.96 11.73 -1.46
C LEU A 51 4.36 11.50 -2.00
N HIS A 52 5.36 11.91 -1.24
CA HIS A 52 6.75 11.53 -1.46
C HIS A 52 7.01 10.20 -0.75
N CYS A 53 7.40 9.19 -1.53
CA CYS A 53 7.60 7.83 -1.07
C CYS A 53 9.09 7.49 -1.16
N VAL A 54 9.70 7.15 -0.04
CA VAL A 54 11.08 6.65 0.03
C VAL A 54 11.03 5.15 0.24
N MET A 55 11.46 4.40 -0.77
CA MET A 55 11.64 2.95 -0.71
C MET A 55 13.10 2.63 -0.42
N LYS A 56 13.41 1.35 -0.19
CA LYS A 56 14.77 0.89 0.13
C LYS A 56 15.83 1.33 -0.90
N ASP A 57 15.51 1.26 -2.20
CA ASP A 57 16.48 1.45 -3.28
C ASP A 57 16.13 2.62 -4.22
N PHE A 58 14.96 3.24 -4.06
CA PHE A 58 14.47 4.33 -4.91
C PHE A 58 13.43 5.18 -4.19
N GLU A 59 13.20 6.39 -4.70
CA GLU A 59 12.17 7.30 -4.22
C GLU A 59 11.33 7.82 -5.39
N PHE A 60 10.10 8.23 -5.10
CA PHE A 60 9.20 8.77 -6.11
C PHE A 60 8.06 9.57 -5.49
N ASP A 61 7.48 10.47 -6.28
CA ASP A 61 6.24 11.15 -5.93
C ASP A 61 5.06 10.41 -6.55
N SER A 62 4.14 9.96 -5.71
CA SER A 62 2.87 9.37 -6.13
C SER A 62 1.75 10.41 -6.09
N VAL A 63 0.67 10.17 -6.85
CA VAL A 63 -0.56 10.98 -6.81
C VAL A 63 -1.68 10.13 -6.20
N ILE A 64 -2.38 10.63 -5.18
CA ILE A 64 -3.52 9.95 -4.58
C ILE A 64 -4.66 9.91 -5.60
N THR A 65 -5.12 8.71 -5.95
CA THR A 65 -6.21 8.50 -6.91
C THR A 65 -7.53 8.17 -6.23
N GLU A 66 -7.48 7.60 -5.02
CA GLU A 66 -8.67 7.30 -4.25
C GLU A 66 -8.38 7.36 -2.74
N ASN A 67 -9.30 7.96 -1.99
CA ASN A 67 -9.26 7.94 -0.54
C ASN A 67 -10.69 7.84 0.01
N SER A 68 -11.17 6.60 0.15
CA SER A 68 -12.49 6.25 0.68
C SER A 68 -12.34 5.44 1.98
N PRO A 69 -13.43 5.18 2.73
CA PRO A 69 -13.36 4.36 3.94
C PRO A 69 -12.83 2.94 3.70
N ASN A 70 -13.09 2.37 2.51
CA ASN A 70 -12.77 0.97 2.21
C ASN A 70 -11.56 0.83 1.28
N LYS A 71 -11.05 1.94 0.74
CA LYS A 71 -9.94 1.91 -0.22
C LYS A 71 -9.08 3.16 -0.15
N PHE A 72 -7.78 2.95 -0.18
CA PHE A 72 -6.79 4.00 -0.43
C PHE A 72 -5.95 3.60 -1.63
N ALA A 73 -5.70 4.51 -2.56
CA ALA A 73 -4.92 4.21 -3.75
C ALA A 73 -4.09 5.39 -4.22
N TRP A 74 -2.92 5.10 -4.76
CA TRP A 74 -2.05 6.07 -5.39
C TRP A 74 -1.49 5.57 -6.72
N GLN A 75 -1.18 6.52 -7.59
CA GLN A 75 -0.52 6.31 -8.87
C GLN A 75 0.95 6.70 -8.73
N GLY A 76 1.85 5.72 -8.88
CA GLY A 76 3.28 5.99 -9.04
C GLY A 76 3.59 6.60 -10.41
N PRO A 77 4.73 7.31 -10.56
CA PRO A 77 5.09 7.92 -11.83
C PRO A 77 5.44 6.84 -12.87
N PRO A 78 5.31 7.14 -14.17
CA PRO A 78 5.77 6.24 -15.21
C PRO A 78 7.29 6.07 -15.15
N VAL A 79 7.77 4.83 -15.02
CA VAL A 79 9.18 4.46 -15.15
C VAL A 79 9.32 3.59 -16.41
N MET A 80 10.15 4.03 -17.36
CA MET A 80 10.30 3.36 -18.67
C MET A 80 8.94 3.05 -19.34
N THR A 81 8.00 4.02 -19.30
CA THR A 81 6.61 3.92 -19.81
C THR A 81 5.66 3.01 -19.04
N VAL A 82 6.08 2.43 -17.91
CA VAL A 82 5.23 1.63 -17.04
C VAL A 82 4.81 2.43 -15.83
N SER A 83 3.51 2.51 -15.60
CA SER A 83 2.92 3.16 -14.43
C SER A 83 2.28 2.11 -13.53
N GLY A 84 2.43 2.29 -12.22
CA GLY A 84 1.87 1.39 -11.21
C GLY A 84 0.77 2.06 -10.39
N LEU A 85 -0.44 1.53 -10.43
CA LEU A 85 -1.55 1.91 -9.55
C LEU A 85 -1.55 0.96 -8.34
N HIS A 86 -1.19 1.49 -7.19
CA HIS A 86 -1.20 0.74 -5.94
C HIS A 86 -2.51 0.99 -5.19
N SER A 87 -3.16 -0.07 -4.71
CA SER A 87 -4.41 -0.01 -3.96
C SER A 87 -4.34 -0.83 -2.68
N PHE A 88 -4.83 -0.23 -1.60
CA PHE A 88 -5.06 -0.84 -0.30
C PHE A 88 -6.56 -0.95 -0.06
N LEU A 89 -7.06 -2.15 0.17
CA LEU A 89 -8.47 -2.42 0.45
C LEU A 89 -8.64 -2.86 1.91
N PHE A 90 -9.65 -2.30 2.58
CA PHE A 90 -10.00 -2.59 3.96
C PHE A 90 -11.44 -3.13 4.00
N GLU A 91 -11.58 -4.46 3.88
CA GLU A 91 -12.90 -5.09 3.83
C GLU A 91 -13.22 -5.83 5.13
N PRO A 92 -14.48 -5.84 5.60
CA PRO A 92 -14.86 -6.67 6.74
C PRO A 92 -14.54 -8.15 6.49
N SER A 93 -13.95 -8.81 7.48
CA SER A 93 -13.66 -10.23 7.39
C SER A 93 -14.94 -11.07 7.36
N LYS A 94 -14.96 -12.07 6.47
CA LYS A 94 -16.03 -13.06 6.38
C LYS A 94 -15.84 -14.21 7.38
N SER A 95 -14.63 -14.37 7.91
CA SER A 95 -14.25 -15.50 8.77
C SER A 95 -14.09 -15.08 10.23
N ASN A 96 -13.72 -13.82 10.48
CA ASN A 96 -13.46 -13.27 11.81
C ASN A 96 -14.37 -12.07 12.08
N ALA A 97 -15.36 -12.23 12.96
CA ALA A 97 -16.24 -11.12 13.33
C ALA A 97 -15.44 -9.93 13.90
N GLY A 98 -15.61 -8.75 13.31
CA GLY A 98 -14.86 -7.54 13.68
C GLY A 98 -13.42 -7.46 13.13
N GLY A 99 -12.99 -8.47 12.35
CA GLY A 99 -11.70 -8.47 11.65
C GLY A 99 -11.76 -7.81 10.27
N THR A 100 -10.60 -7.71 9.63
CA THR A 100 -10.42 -7.10 8.30
C THR A 100 -9.70 -8.05 7.37
N ILE A 101 -10.24 -8.20 6.16
CA ILE A 101 -9.49 -8.67 5.00
C ILE A 101 -8.76 -7.47 4.42
N PHE A 102 -7.45 -7.42 4.65
CA PHE A 102 -6.58 -6.38 4.11
C PHE A 102 -5.94 -6.88 2.82
N THR A 103 -6.17 -6.16 1.72
CA THR A 103 -5.63 -6.53 0.40
C THR A 103 -4.74 -5.41 -0.14
N GLN A 104 -3.51 -5.76 -0.52
CA GLN A 104 -2.61 -4.89 -1.28
C GLN A 104 -2.58 -5.34 -2.73
N MET A 105 -2.73 -4.40 -3.65
CA MET A 105 -2.78 -4.64 -5.09
C MET A 105 -1.91 -3.64 -5.84
N GLU A 106 -1.23 -4.12 -6.87
CA GLU A 106 -0.48 -3.30 -7.81
C GLU A 106 -0.90 -3.63 -9.25
N GLU A 107 -1.47 -2.64 -9.93
CA GLU A 107 -1.89 -2.71 -11.31
C GLU A 107 -0.90 -1.94 -12.20
N TYR A 108 -0.12 -2.69 -12.99
CA TYR A 108 0.79 -2.10 -13.98
C TYR A 108 0.06 -1.81 -15.29
N SER A 109 0.30 -0.63 -15.83
CA SER A 109 -0.16 -0.20 -17.16
C SER A 109 1.02 0.33 -17.99
N GLY A 110 0.88 0.36 -19.32
CA GLY A 110 1.92 0.83 -20.24
C GLY A 110 2.43 -0.24 -21.22
N GLY A 111 3.13 0.19 -22.26
CA GLY A 111 3.44 -0.64 -23.45
C GLY A 111 4.30 -1.88 -23.18
N ILE A 112 5.06 -1.87 -22.08
CA ILE A 112 5.91 -3.00 -21.66
C ILE A 112 5.52 -3.61 -20.30
N SER A 113 4.36 -3.22 -19.75
CA SER A 113 3.88 -3.69 -18.43
C SER A 113 3.67 -5.21 -18.35
N PHE A 114 3.53 -5.89 -19.49
CA PHE A 114 3.43 -7.35 -19.55
C PHE A 114 4.68 -8.08 -19.01
N LEU A 115 5.86 -7.43 -18.99
CA LEU A 115 7.08 -8.02 -18.42
C LEU A 115 7.03 -8.14 -16.89
N LEU A 116 6.21 -7.32 -16.23
CA LEU A 116 6.07 -7.28 -14.77
C LEU A 116 5.03 -8.27 -14.23
N GLN A 117 4.53 -9.16 -15.07
CA GLN A 117 3.59 -10.19 -14.63
C GLN A 117 4.27 -11.21 -13.70
N PRO A 118 3.55 -11.82 -12.74
CA PRO A 118 4.13 -12.68 -11.71
C PRO A 118 4.95 -13.88 -12.23
N TRP A 119 4.66 -14.37 -13.44
CA TRP A 119 5.36 -15.49 -14.07
C TRP A 119 6.61 -15.08 -14.87
N LEU A 120 6.91 -13.78 -14.98
CA LEU A 120 8.11 -13.21 -15.59
C LEU A 120 8.94 -12.48 -14.52
N LEU A 121 9.18 -11.17 -14.68
CA LEU A 121 9.99 -10.38 -13.74
C LEU A 121 9.20 -9.99 -12.47
N GLY A 122 7.88 -10.21 -12.45
CA GLY A 122 7.01 -9.86 -11.33
C GLY A 122 7.12 -10.78 -10.10
N LYS A 123 7.83 -11.91 -10.19
CA LYS A 123 7.97 -12.85 -9.07
C LYS A 123 8.69 -12.22 -7.87
N SER A 124 9.77 -11.48 -8.12
CA SER A 124 10.52 -10.78 -7.07
C SER A 124 9.71 -9.66 -6.43
N ILE A 125 8.90 -8.96 -7.22
CA ILE A 125 8.00 -7.90 -6.75
C ILE A 125 6.93 -8.49 -5.83
N LYS A 126 6.28 -9.59 -6.25
CA LYS A 126 5.30 -10.30 -5.42
C LYS A 126 5.88 -10.71 -4.06
N GLY A 127 7.13 -11.18 -4.04
CA GLY A 127 7.82 -11.51 -2.79
C GLY A 127 8.03 -10.32 -1.84
N GLN A 128 8.26 -9.11 -2.37
CA GLN A 128 8.36 -7.90 -1.54
C GLN A 128 7.02 -7.51 -0.91
N PHE A 129 5.91 -7.69 -1.64
CA PHE A 129 4.56 -7.46 -1.13
C PHE A 129 4.21 -8.45 -0.02
N GLU A 130 4.50 -9.73 -0.24
CA GLU A 130 4.26 -10.79 0.76
C GLU A 130 5.09 -10.57 2.03
N LEU A 131 6.36 -10.16 1.88
CA LEU A 131 7.23 -9.86 3.02
C LEU A 131 6.73 -8.65 3.83
N GLY A 132 6.23 -7.59 3.17
CA GLY A 132 5.63 -6.45 3.86
C GLY A 132 4.45 -6.86 4.74
N LEU A 133 3.55 -7.67 4.18
CA LEU A 133 2.37 -8.17 4.91
C LEU A 133 2.69 -9.06 6.10
N GLU A 134 3.82 -9.78 6.10
CA GLU A 134 4.23 -10.58 7.27
C GLU A 134 4.71 -9.72 8.43
N ILE A 135 5.28 -8.54 8.16
CA ILE A 135 5.71 -7.59 9.18
C ILE A 135 4.48 -6.84 9.76
N ASP A 136 3.43 -6.65 8.94
CA ASP A 136 2.22 -5.88 9.26
C ASP A 136 1.11 -6.63 10.03
N ARG A 137 1.36 -7.85 10.53
CA ARG A 137 0.31 -8.72 11.09
C ARG A 137 -0.27 -8.30 12.45
N ASP A 138 0.33 -7.33 13.14
CA ASP A 138 -0.14 -6.89 14.45
C ASP A 138 -0.32 -5.36 14.51
N PRO A 139 -1.49 -4.84 14.07
CA PRO A 139 -1.76 -3.41 14.11
C PRO A 139 -1.86 -2.85 15.53
N TYR A 140 -2.00 -3.70 16.55
CA TYR A 140 -2.08 -3.25 17.95
C TYR A 140 -0.72 -2.81 18.50
N LYS A 141 0.40 -3.27 17.91
CA LYS A 141 1.73 -2.74 18.27
C LYS A 141 1.94 -1.27 17.92
N ALA A 142 1.18 -0.73 16.96
CA ALA A 142 1.26 0.68 16.53
C ALA A 142 0.19 1.57 17.19
N ALA A 143 -0.73 0.98 17.95
CA ALA A 143 -1.88 1.65 18.56
C ALA A 143 -1.71 1.97 20.06
N GLU A 144 -0.62 1.49 20.69
CA GLU A 144 -0.14 1.91 22.03
C GLU A 144 0.75 3.15 21.95
#